data_AF-A0AAV0SVA9-F1
#
_entry.id   AF-A0AAV0SVA9-F1
#
_cell.length_a   1.000
_cell.length_b   1.000
_cell.length_c   1.000
_cell.angle_alpha   90.00
_cell.angle_beta   90.00
_cell.angle_gamma   90.00
#
_symmetry.space_group_name_H-M   'P 1'
#
loop_
_entity.id
_entity.type
_entity.pdbx_description
1 polymer ?
#
loop_
_entity_poly.entity_id
_entity_poly.type
_entity_poly.pdbx_seq_one_letter_code
_entity_poly.pdbx_strand_id
1 'polypeptide(L)'
;MASSTKKRVSYFYHPEEGHFYYGPGHPMKPHRMKLTHHLVVNYDLYRKMDIFEPHIASAEEIKIFHAPDYIDFLQKISPSNQKDLSPELQKFNLGELTDCPVFDGIFDFCQIYSGGTLDAVSRLNHGQCDIAINWAGGLHHAKKSEGSGFCYVNDIVLGILELLKYHPRVLYIDIDVHHGDGVEEAFYVTDRVMTVSFHKYGDFFPGTGDIKDIGTKNGKYYAVNFPLLSGMNDESYQSVFKPVIQKVMETFAPSAVVLQCGADSLTGDRLGCFNVTTRGHGECVKFVKSFGLPMLVLGGGGYTIRNVSRAWAYETSILLDEEVSNNIPYNDYFEFYAPNFKLHLEPDPDLENANSREYLDECKNKIFENLRALTGAPSVQMSQAPPTYMLREEDEDAADPDSRTDNDGKRCHEAEFYRDDKDQRGNDDADTGNSTIAANGPHQDEGADNTAPDVIPMDVD
;
A
#
# COMPACT_ATOMS: atom_id res chain seq x y z
N MET A 1 11.86 1.09 -32.11
CA MET A 1 10.66 0.42 -31.58
C MET A 1 11.12 -0.43 -30.41
N ALA A 2 10.86 -0.01 -29.17
CA ALA A 2 11.14 -0.85 -28.02
C ALA A 2 10.15 -2.01 -28.04
N SER A 3 10.65 -3.25 -27.96
CA SER A 3 9.81 -4.43 -27.81
C SER A 3 9.00 -4.28 -26.53
N SER A 4 7.67 -4.26 -26.65
CA SER A 4 6.70 -4.15 -25.57
C SER A 4 6.63 -5.48 -24.81
N THR A 5 7.71 -5.85 -24.12
CA THR A 5 7.67 -6.98 -23.18
C THR A 5 6.77 -6.60 -22.02
N LYS A 6 5.71 -7.39 -21.78
CA LYS A 6 4.80 -7.20 -20.64
C LYS A 6 5.64 -7.10 -19.36
N LYS A 7 5.41 -6.05 -18.58
CA LYS A 7 6.15 -5.77 -17.33
C LYS A 7 5.89 -6.89 -16.32
N ARG A 8 6.93 -7.35 -15.63
CA ARG A 8 6.80 -8.36 -14.56
C ARG A 8 6.43 -7.65 -13.27
N VAL A 9 5.31 -8.06 -12.68
CA VAL A 9 4.78 -7.47 -11.44
C VAL A 9 4.85 -8.52 -10.34
N SER A 10 5.41 -8.14 -9.20
CA SER A 10 5.37 -8.93 -7.96
C SER A 10 4.50 -8.21 -6.93
N TYR A 11 3.68 -8.96 -6.21
CA TYR A 11 2.72 -8.44 -5.24
C TYR A 11 2.90 -9.16 -3.90
N PHE A 12 3.05 -8.39 -2.83
CA PHE A 12 3.30 -8.89 -1.49
C PHE A 12 2.06 -8.74 -0.62
N TYR A 13 1.67 -9.83 0.03
CA TYR A 13 0.52 -9.87 0.93
C TYR A 13 0.71 -10.96 1.98
N HIS A 14 0.58 -10.59 3.25
CA HIS A 14 0.53 -11.53 4.35
C HIS A 14 -0.91 -11.68 4.90
N PRO A 15 -1.43 -12.90 5.09
CA PRO A 15 -2.81 -13.13 5.55
C PRO A 15 -3.19 -12.44 6.87
N GLU A 16 -2.23 -12.33 7.80
CA GLU A 16 -2.45 -11.74 9.13
C GLU A 16 -2.53 -10.20 9.15
N GLU A 17 -2.10 -9.49 8.10
CA GLU A 17 -2.10 -8.01 8.08
C GLU A 17 -3.49 -7.42 8.39
N GLY A 18 -4.54 -8.09 7.93
CA GLY A 18 -5.92 -7.66 8.10
C GLY A 18 -6.50 -7.88 9.50
N HIS A 19 -5.78 -8.60 10.39
CA HIS A 19 -6.25 -8.97 11.73
C HIS A 19 -5.75 -8.00 12.82
N PHE A 20 -4.71 -7.22 12.56
CA PHE A 20 -4.23 -6.22 13.51
C PHE A 20 -5.27 -5.12 13.74
N TYR A 21 -5.40 -4.69 14.99
CA TYR A 21 -6.43 -3.75 15.42
C TYR A 21 -5.85 -2.64 16.31
N TYR A 22 -5.77 -1.43 15.76
CA TYR A 22 -5.23 -0.25 16.46
C TYR A 22 -6.05 0.17 17.70
N GLY A 23 -7.30 -0.29 17.82
CA GLY A 23 -8.16 -0.01 18.96
C GLY A 23 -9.54 0.58 18.60
N PRO A 24 -10.43 0.67 19.60
CA PRO A 24 -11.75 1.26 19.46
C PRO A 24 -11.69 2.71 18.97
N GLY A 25 -12.55 3.07 18.01
CA GLY A 25 -12.62 4.43 17.47
C GLY A 25 -11.46 4.86 16.55
N HIS A 26 -10.31 4.18 16.61
CA HIS A 26 -9.12 4.55 15.83
C HIS A 26 -9.37 4.49 14.32
N PRO A 27 -8.96 5.50 13.52
CA PRO A 27 -9.27 5.56 12.09
C PRO A 27 -8.46 4.58 11.23
N MET A 28 -7.21 4.29 11.59
CA MET A 28 -6.39 3.28 10.90
C MET A 28 -6.99 1.89 11.11
N LYS A 29 -7.34 1.22 10.01
CA LYS A 29 -7.94 -0.12 9.99
C LYS A 29 -7.16 -1.03 9.03
N PRO A 30 -6.20 -1.83 9.52
CA PRO A 30 -5.43 -2.77 8.69
C PRO A 30 -6.30 -3.74 7.86
N HIS A 31 -7.53 -4.00 8.29
CA HIS A 31 -8.53 -4.75 7.52
C HIS A 31 -8.71 -4.29 6.05
N ARG A 32 -8.41 -3.03 5.72
CA ARG A 32 -8.43 -2.51 4.33
C ARG A 32 -7.51 -3.27 3.37
N MET A 33 -6.41 -3.86 3.84
CA MET A 33 -5.52 -4.70 3.03
C MET A 33 -6.24 -5.98 2.60
N LYS A 34 -7.03 -6.58 3.49
CA LYS A 34 -7.85 -7.77 3.17
C LYS A 34 -8.94 -7.46 2.15
N LEU A 35 -9.63 -6.33 2.28
CA LEU A 35 -10.61 -5.88 1.27
C LEU A 35 -9.96 -5.67 -0.10
N THR A 36 -8.76 -5.08 -0.13
CA THR A 36 -7.98 -4.87 -1.36
C THR A 36 -7.61 -6.20 -1.99
N HIS A 37 -7.04 -7.12 -1.21
CA HIS A 37 -6.64 -8.44 -1.68
C HIS A 37 -7.84 -9.21 -2.28
N HIS A 38 -8.99 -9.20 -1.61
CA HIS A 38 -10.20 -9.84 -2.14
C HIS A 38 -10.65 -9.23 -3.48
N LEU A 39 -10.56 -7.92 -3.67
CA LEU A 39 -10.86 -7.31 -4.97
C LEU A 39 -9.85 -7.74 -6.03
N VAL A 40 -8.55 -7.72 -5.71
CA VAL A 40 -7.48 -8.18 -6.62
C VAL A 40 -7.70 -9.62 -7.07
N VAL A 41 -8.10 -10.51 -6.15
CA VAL A 41 -8.42 -11.91 -6.45
C VAL A 41 -9.67 -12.02 -7.33
N ASN A 42 -10.77 -11.34 -6.95
CA ASN A 42 -12.05 -11.48 -7.65
C ASN A 42 -12.13 -10.73 -9.00
N TYR A 43 -11.21 -9.81 -9.27
CA TYR A 43 -10.96 -9.27 -10.61
C TYR A 43 -10.00 -10.13 -11.44
N ASP A 44 -9.57 -11.30 -10.95
CA ASP A 44 -8.60 -12.19 -11.60
C ASP A 44 -7.20 -11.58 -11.85
N LEU A 45 -6.88 -10.45 -11.18
CA LEU A 45 -5.60 -9.75 -11.36
C LEU A 45 -4.41 -10.58 -10.84
N TYR A 46 -4.63 -11.38 -9.80
CA TYR A 46 -3.62 -12.29 -9.26
C TYR A 46 -3.07 -13.28 -10.30
N ARG A 47 -3.84 -13.62 -11.34
CA ARG A 47 -3.40 -14.53 -12.41
C ARG A 47 -2.36 -13.88 -13.34
N LYS A 48 -2.10 -12.57 -13.19
CA LYS A 48 -1.25 -11.76 -14.07
C LYS A 48 0.03 -11.25 -13.38
N MET A 49 0.26 -11.63 -12.13
CA MET A 49 1.41 -11.24 -11.32
C MET A 49 1.88 -12.39 -10.43
N ASP A 50 3.11 -12.29 -9.94
CA ASP A 50 3.63 -13.21 -8.94
C ASP A 50 3.22 -12.72 -7.55
N ILE A 51 2.58 -13.59 -6.74
CA ILE A 51 2.19 -13.26 -5.37
C ILE A 51 3.15 -13.92 -4.39
N PHE A 52 3.62 -13.13 -3.42
CA PHE A 52 4.51 -13.58 -2.36
C PHE A 52 3.92 -13.26 -1.00
N GLU A 53 4.06 -14.22 -0.09
CA GLU A 53 3.96 -13.95 1.34
C GLU A 53 5.31 -13.33 1.77
N PRO A 54 5.31 -12.14 2.39
CA PRO A 54 6.54 -11.48 2.79
C PRO A 54 7.19 -12.19 3.97
N HIS A 55 8.51 -12.13 4.06
CA HIS A 55 9.19 -12.55 5.28
C HIS A 55 8.85 -11.62 6.45
N ILE A 56 9.05 -12.11 7.67
CA ILE A 56 8.92 -11.31 8.89
C ILE A 56 10.25 -10.58 9.12
N ALA A 57 10.30 -9.27 8.87
CA ALA A 57 11.53 -8.50 9.00
C ALA A 57 12.11 -8.62 10.41
N SER A 58 13.38 -8.92 10.53
CA SER A 58 14.09 -8.99 11.80
C SER A 58 14.28 -7.60 12.41
N ALA A 59 14.46 -7.55 13.74
CA ALA A 59 14.80 -6.31 14.42
C ALA A 59 16.10 -5.68 13.87
N GLU A 60 17.07 -6.49 13.44
CA GLU A 60 18.33 -6.00 12.88
C GLU A 60 18.15 -5.31 11.53
N GLU A 61 17.23 -5.80 10.69
CA GLU A 61 16.87 -5.15 9.43
C GLU A 61 16.19 -3.80 9.68
N ILE A 62 15.26 -3.74 10.64
CA ILE A 62 14.57 -2.50 10.99
C ILE A 62 15.56 -1.47 11.62
N LYS A 63 16.54 -1.94 12.39
CA LYS A 63 17.61 -1.12 13.00
C LYS A 63 18.61 -0.53 12.00
N ILE A 64 18.55 -0.90 10.71
CA ILE A 64 19.35 -0.26 9.66
C ILE A 64 19.08 1.26 9.62
N PHE A 65 17.82 1.65 9.83
CA PHE A 65 17.42 3.05 9.94
C PHE A 65 17.11 3.46 11.38
N HIS A 66 16.25 2.70 12.06
CA HIS A 66 15.71 3.08 13.36
C HIS A 66 16.71 2.93 14.49
N ALA A 67 16.56 3.75 15.53
CA ALA A 67 17.43 3.67 16.70
C ALA A 67 17.25 2.32 17.44
N PRO A 68 18.36 1.65 17.84
CA PRO A 68 18.27 0.35 18.49
C PRO A 68 17.40 0.32 19.75
N ASP A 69 17.45 1.38 20.56
CA ASP A 69 16.67 1.49 21.79
C ASP A 69 15.17 1.67 21.53
N TYR A 70 14.78 2.31 20.41
CA TYR A 70 13.40 2.41 19.97
C TYR A 70 12.84 1.06 19.51
N ILE A 71 13.62 0.31 18.70
CA ILE A 71 13.19 -1.02 18.24
C ILE A 71 13.16 -2.03 19.39
N ASP A 72 14.15 -2.01 20.28
CA ASP A 72 14.15 -2.86 21.48
C ASP A 72 12.96 -2.56 22.39
N PHE A 73 12.42 -1.33 22.37
CA PHE A 73 11.19 -0.96 23.05
C PHE A 73 9.96 -1.50 22.32
N LEU A 74 9.84 -1.31 21.00
CA LEU A 74 8.72 -1.84 20.22
C LEU A 74 8.60 -3.37 20.35
N GLN A 75 9.72 -4.09 20.45
CA GLN A 75 9.74 -5.54 20.67
C GLN A 75 9.16 -5.97 22.03
N LYS A 76 9.17 -5.09 23.03
CA LYS A 76 8.78 -5.40 24.41
C LYS A 76 7.41 -4.84 24.77
N ILE A 77 7.02 -3.70 24.20
CA ILE A 77 5.80 -3.00 24.58
C ILE A 77 4.56 -3.82 24.23
N SER A 78 3.64 -3.91 25.17
CA SER A 78 2.34 -4.54 24.99
C SER A 78 1.28 -3.85 25.86
N PRO A 79 -0.02 -4.04 25.56
CA PRO A 79 -1.09 -3.50 26.40
C PRO A 79 -0.99 -3.90 27.88
N SER A 80 -0.37 -5.05 28.19
CA SER A 80 -0.20 -5.53 29.57
C SER A 80 0.89 -4.81 30.36
N ASN A 81 1.95 -4.32 29.72
CA ASN A 81 3.11 -3.69 30.39
C ASN A 81 3.25 -2.19 30.13
N GLN A 82 2.37 -1.60 29.32
CA GLN A 82 2.42 -0.17 28.95
C GLN A 82 2.49 0.78 30.15
N LYS A 83 1.85 0.44 31.28
CA LYS A 83 1.89 1.26 32.51
C LYS A 83 3.29 1.33 33.11
N ASP A 84 4.04 0.23 33.04
CA ASP A 84 5.39 0.12 33.59
C ASP A 84 6.42 0.83 32.70
N LEU A 85 6.11 1.04 31.42
CA LEU A 85 6.95 1.68 30.40
C LEU A 85 6.51 3.12 30.07
N SER A 86 5.87 3.81 31.03
CA SER A 86 5.35 5.17 30.83
C SER A 86 6.42 6.19 30.37
N PRO A 87 7.66 6.21 30.91
CA PRO A 87 8.71 7.12 30.43
C PRO A 87 9.12 6.85 28.97
N GLU A 88 9.24 5.59 28.58
CA GLU A 88 9.58 5.18 27.22
C GLU A 88 8.47 5.52 26.23
N LEU A 89 7.20 5.35 26.61
CA LEU A 89 6.04 5.75 25.82
C LEU A 89 6.09 7.24 25.45
N GLN A 90 6.36 8.10 26.45
CA GLN A 90 6.52 9.54 26.22
C GLN A 90 7.73 9.85 25.35
N LYS A 91 8.87 9.18 25.59
CA LYS A 91 10.10 9.38 24.83
C LYS A 91 9.93 9.04 23.35
N PHE A 92 9.19 7.98 23.05
CA PHE A 92 9.05 7.43 21.71
C PHE A 92 7.74 7.83 21.02
N ASN A 93 6.95 8.73 21.63
CA ASN A 93 5.67 9.24 21.14
C ASN A 93 4.64 8.13 20.84
N LEU A 94 4.48 7.20 21.78
CA LEU A 94 3.44 6.16 21.74
C LEU A 94 2.53 6.23 22.96
N GLY A 95 1.32 5.70 22.83
CA GLY A 95 0.38 5.49 23.93
C GLY A 95 -0.97 6.18 23.74
N GLU A 96 -1.83 6.07 24.76
CA GLU A 96 -3.25 6.48 24.69
C GLU A 96 -3.47 7.98 24.43
N LEU A 97 -2.47 8.83 24.73
CA LEU A 97 -2.54 10.28 24.55
C LEU A 97 -1.91 10.74 23.22
N THR A 98 -1.47 9.80 22.39
CA THR A 98 -0.83 10.07 21.10
C THR A 98 -1.72 9.54 19.97
N ASP A 99 -1.36 9.86 18.74
CA ASP A 99 -1.95 9.23 17.56
C ASP A 99 -1.48 7.78 17.36
N CYS A 100 -0.44 7.33 18.06
CA CYS A 100 0.15 6.00 17.92
C CYS A 100 -0.15 5.11 19.14
N PRO A 101 -1.32 4.42 19.19
CA PRO A 101 -1.70 3.60 20.33
C PRO A 101 -0.80 2.37 20.49
N VAL A 102 -0.81 1.77 21.69
CA VAL A 102 -0.26 0.43 21.92
C VAL A 102 -1.37 -0.59 21.71
N PHE A 103 -1.13 -1.60 20.88
CA PHE A 103 -2.05 -2.71 20.63
C PHE A 103 -1.31 -4.05 20.56
N ASP A 104 -2.04 -5.16 20.69
CA ASP A 104 -1.47 -6.50 20.64
C ASP A 104 -0.86 -6.80 19.27
N GLY A 105 0.40 -7.26 19.26
CA GLY A 105 1.11 -7.58 18.01
C GLY A 105 1.63 -6.36 17.24
N ILE A 106 1.79 -5.18 17.88
CA ILE A 106 2.33 -3.97 17.23
C ILE A 106 3.65 -4.23 16.49
N PHE A 107 4.59 -4.96 17.10
CA PHE A 107 5.87 -5.24 16.46
C PHE A 107 5.70 -6.22 15.30
N ASP A 108 4.92 -7.29 15.47
CA ASP A 108 4.63 -8.25 14.40
C ASP A 108 4.04 -7.55 13.17
N PHE A 109 3.11 -6.61 13.38
CA PHE A 109 2.57 -5.77 12.31
C PHE A 109 3.68 -4.98 11.59
N CYS A 110 4.59 -4.38 12.36
CA CYS A 110 5.76 -3.67 11.83
C CYS A 110 6.68 -4.56 11.00
N GLN A 111 6.93 -5.78 11.48
CA GLN A 111 7.80 -6.74 10.80
C GLN A 111 7.21 -7.19 9.47
N ILE A 112 5.90 -7.43 9.41
CA ILE A 112 5.22 -7.89 8.19
C ILE A 112 5.30 -6.86 7.07
N TYR A 113 4.83 -5.63 7.30
CA TYR A 113 4.84 -4.63 6.22
C TYR A 113 6.26 -4.21 5.83
N SER A 114 7.20 -4.20 6.80
CA SER A 114 8.61 -3.89 6.51
C SER A 114 9.26 -4.99 5.67
N GLY A 115 8.98 -6.25 5.99
CA GLY A 115 9.48 -7.40 5.25
C GLY A 115 8.98 -7.43 3.81
N GLY A 116 7.70 -7.10 3.59
CA GLY A 116 7.13 -6.96 2.25
C GLY A 116 7.82 -5.90 1.42
N THR A 117 8.18 -4.75 2.02
CA THR A 117 8.92 -3.70 1.32
C THR A 117 10.37 -4.12 1.02
N LEU A 118 11.05 -4.79 1.96
CA LEU A 118 12.42 -5.28 1.76
C LEU A 118 12.50 -6.38 0.68
N ASP A 119 11.57 -7.35 0.68
CA ASP A 119 11.48 -8.39 -0.34
C ASP A 119 11.16 -7.81 -1.72
N ALA A 120 10.23 -6.86 -1.77
CA ALA A 120 9.88 -6.15 -2.99
C ALA A 120 11.10 -5.46 -3.61
N VAL A 121 11.87 -4.73 -2.80
CA VAL A 121 13.10 -4.08 -3.26
C VAL A 121 14.17 -5.07 -3.65
N SER A 122 14.33 -6.18 -2.92
CA SER A 122 15.25 -7.25 -3.29
C SER A 122 14.99 -7.75 -4.70
N ARG A 123 13.73 -8.04 -5.03
CA ARG A 123 13.36 -8.49 -6.38
C ARG A 123 13.64 -7.45 -7.45
N LEU A 124 13.42 -6.15 -7.16
CA LEU A 124 13.74 -5.06 -8.07
C LEU A 124 15.26 -4.95 -8.32
N ASN A 125 16.06 -4.95 -7.26
CA ASN A 125 17.53 -4.87 -7.33
C ASN A 125 18.15 -6.03 -8.11
N HIS A 126 17.60 -7.24 -7.96
CA HIS A 126 18.06 -8.44 -8.66
C HIS A 126 17.43 -8.61 -10.06
N GLY A 127 16.64 -7.63 -10.54
CA GLY A 127 16.01 -7.68 -11.85
C GLY A 127 15.01 -8.83 -12.01
N GLN A 128 14.43 -9.31 -10.92
CA GLN A 128 13.44 -10.39 -10.89
C GLN A 128 12.03 -9.89 -11.22
N CYS A 129 11.75 -8.61 -10.97
CA CYS A 129 10.54 -7.92 -11.41
C CYS A 129 10.86 -6.51 -11.95
N ASP A 130 9.91 -5.91 -12.64
CA ASP A 130 9.95 -4.50 -13.06
C ASP A 130 9.19 -3.60 -12.08
N ILE A 131 8.12 -4.14 -11.49
CA ILE A 131 7.24 -3.47 -10.55
C ILE A 131 7.04 -4.39 -9.35
N ALA A 132 7.14 -3.85 -8.13
CA ALA A 132 6.82 -4.57 -6.91
C ALA A 132 5.78 -3.79 -6.10
N ILE A 133 4.74 -4.46 -5.60
CA ILE A 133 3.60 -3.86 -4.91
C ILE A 133 3.53 -4.40 -3.48
N ASN A 134 3.50 -3.50 -2.49
CA ASN A 134 3.22 -3.82 -1.09
C ASN A 134 2.22 -2.81 -0.51
N TRP A 135 0.92 -3.13 -0.58
CA TRP A 135 -0.13 -2.24 -0.07
C TRP A 135 -0.14 -2.11 1.47
N ALA A 136 0.53 -3.02 2.19
CA ALA A 136 0.64 -2.96 3.64
C ALA A 136 1.61 -1.86 4.12
N GLY A 137 2.63 -1.58 3.30
CA GLY A 137 3.66 -0.58 3.57
C GLY A 137 3.23 0.85 3.23
N GLY A 138 4.20 1.75 3.17
CA GLY A 138 3.96 3.17 2.89
C GLY A 138 3.75 4.02 4.14
N LEU A 139 4.29 3.59 5.29
CA LEU A 139 4.13 4.26 6.58
C LEU A 139 5.13 5.42 6.73
N HIS A 140 4.84 6.51 6.00
CA HIS A 140 5.79 7.60 5.74
C HIS A 140 6.08 8.55 6.92
N HIS A 141 5.28 8.54 7.99
CA HIS A 141 5.43 9.47 9.12
C HIS A 141 6.42 9.00 10.19
N ALA A 142 6.72 7.70 10.24
CA ALA A 142 7.60 7.13 11.25
C ALA A 142 8.98 7.77 11.19
N LYS A 143 9.47 8.22 12.35
CA LYS A 143 10.78 8.87 12.50
C LYS A 143 11.84 7.86 12.91
N LYS A 144 13.10 8.31 12.96
CA LYS A 144 14.22 7.45 13.35
C LYS A 144 14.05 6.83 14.75
N SER A 145 13.47 7.58 15.68
CA SER A 145 13.39 7.19 17.09
C SER A 145 12.01 7.41 17.73
N GLU A 146 10.95 7.59 16.95
CA GLU A 146 9.60 7.79 17.51
C GLU A 146 8.51 7.40 16.49
N GLY A 147 7.35 7.02 17.02
CA GLY A 147 6.13 6.86 16.23
C GLY A 147 5.49 8.21 15.92
N SER A 148 4.79 8.31 14.79
CA SER A 148 4.06 9.52 14.41
C SER A 148 3.02 9.18 13.35
N GLY A 149 1.83 9.80 13.39
CA GLY A 149 0.83 9.69 12.32
C GLY A 149 0.43 8.24 12.02
N PHE A 150 0.18 7.43 13.06
CA PHE A 150 -0.13 5.99 12.97
C PHE A 150 1.03 5.09 12.50
N CYS A 151 2.22 5.66 12.27
CA CYS A 151 3.39 4.98 11.73
C CYS A 151 4.43 4.72 12.82
N TYR A 152 4.90 3.48 12.92
CA TYR A 152 5.88 3.06 13.94
C TYR A 152 7.25 2.76 13.33
N VAL A 153 7.30 2.05 12.20
CA VAL A 153 8.51 1.77 11.43
C VAL A 153 8.33 2.35 10.02
N ASN A 154 9.37 2.98 9.51
CA ASN A 154 9.37 3.59 8.18
C ASN A 154 9.92 2.59 7.16
N ASP A 155 9.04 1.73 6.66
CA ASP A 155 9.39 0.71 5.67
C ASP A 155 9.90 1.33 4.36
N ILE A 156 9.43 2.52 4.02
CA ILE A 156 9.85 3.28 2.85
C ILE A 156 11.34 3.62 2.93
N VAL A 157 11.79 4.15 4.07
CA VAL A 157 13.20 4.49 4.28
C VAL A 157 14.08 3.24 4.20
N LEU A 158 13.64 2.13 4.81
CA LEU A 158 14.34 0.84 4.72
C LEU A 158 14.46 0.37 3.25
N GLY A 159 13.36 0.42 2.50
CA GLY A 159 13.34 0.07 1.09
C GLY A 159 14.23 0.96 0.23
N ILE A 160 14.22 2.28 0.45
CA ILE A 160 15.09 3.22 -0.27
C ILE A 160 16.57 2.95 0.05
N LEU A 161 16.93 2.68 1.30
CA LEU A 161 18.30 2.32 1.69
C LEU A 161 18.78 1.05 0.97
N GLU A 162 17.91 0.05 0.80
CA GLU A 162 18.22 -1.16 0.03
C GLU A 162 18.34 -0.87 -1.48
N LEU A 163 17.45 -0.05 -2.06
CA LEU A 163 17.56 0.39 -3.46
C LEU A 163 18.88 1.12 -3.70
N LEU A 164 19.32 1.97 -2.77
CA LEU A 164 20.57 2.74 -2.86
C LEU A 164 21.84 1.86 -2.90
N LYS A 165 21.75 0.55 -2.66
CA LYS A 165 22.90 -0.36 -2.89
C LYS A 165 23.16 -0.60 -4.38
N TYR A 166 22.13 -0.51 -5.22
CA TYR A 166 22.20 -0.80 -6.67
C TYR A 166 21.92 0.44 -7.53
N HIS A 167 21.13 1.37 -7.00
CA HIS A 167 20.66 2.55 -7.70
C HIS A 167 21.41 3.80 -7.22
N PRO A 168 22.13 4.52 -8.11
CA PRO A 168 22.81 5.76 -7.73
C PRO A 168 21.82 6.84 -7.24
N ARG A 169 20.62 6.87 -7.84
CA ARG A 169 19.56 7.84 -7.57
C ARG A 169 18.20 7.15 -7.48
N VAL A 170 17.49 7.38 -6.38
CA VAL A 170 16.15 6.86 -6.11
C VAL A 170 15.19 8.05 -5.99
N LEU A 171 14.11 8.03 -6.76
CA LEU A 171 13.06 9.04 -6.67
C LEU A 171 11.94 8.51 -5.77
N TYR A 172 11.58 9.26 -4.74
CA TYR A 172 10.41 9.03 -3.91
C TYR A 172 9.30 10.00 -4.30
N ILE A 173 8.12 9.48 -4.63
CA ILE A 173 6.92 10.26 -4.96
C ILE A 173 5.84 9.87 -3.95
N ASP A 174 5.19 10.89 -3.37
CA ASP A 174 4.17 10.75 -2.35
C ASP A 174 2.87 11.46 -2.79
N ILE A 175 1.78 10.70 -2.86
CA ILE A 175 0.43 11.19 -3.21
C ILE A 175 -0.57 11.02 -2.06
N ASP A 176 -0.09 10.76 -0.85
CA ASP A 176 -0.87 10.88 0.38
C ASP A 176 -1.35 12.32 0.58
N VAL A 177 -2.47 12.51 1.29
CA VAL A 177 -2.93 13.88 1.59
C VAL A 177 -2.01 14.56 2.61
N HIS A 178 -1.28 13.80 3.43
CA HIS A 178 -0.32 14.31 4.39
C HIS A 178 1.09 14.40 3.78
N HIS A 179 1.89 15.32 4.29
CA HIS A 179 3.28 15.44 3.87
C HIS A 179 4.09 14.20 4.31
N GLY A 180 4.84 13.58 3.39
CA GLY A 180 5.75 12.45 3.63
C GLY A 180 7.01 12.81 4.44
N ASP A 181 6.80 13.39 5.62
CA ASP A 181 7.78 14.07 6.42
C ASP A 181 8.87 13.15 7.02
N GLY A 182 8.55 11.91 7.38
CA GLY A 182 9.54 10.94 7.87
C GLY A 182 10.54 10.52 6.79
N VAL A 183 10.06 10.33 5.55
CA VAL A 183 10.93 10.03 4.40
C VAL A 183 11.75 11.24 4.00
N GLU A 184 11.13 12.42 3.95
CA GLU A 184 11.84 13.68 3.67
C GLU A 184 12.94 13.94 4.70
N GLU A 185 12.66 13.81 6.00
CA GLU A 185 13.64 14.01 7.07
C GLU A 185 14.83 13.04 6.95
N ALA A 186 14.57 11.76 6.67
CA ALA A 186 15.60 10.74 6.54
C ALA A 186 16.62 11.04 5.42
N PHE A 187 16.18 11.72 4.37
CA PHE A 187 16.99 12.02 3.19
C PHE A 187 17.28 13.51 2.97
N TYR A 188 16.92 14.38 3.93
CA TYR A 188 16.97 15.84 3.80
C TYR A 188 18.35 16.44 3.49
N VAL A 189 19.42 15.66 3.71
CA VAL A 189 20.83 16.08 3.57
C VAL A 189 21.58 15.37 2.44
N THR A 190 20.93 14.54 1.63
CA THR A 190 21.55 13.77 0.53
C THR A 190 20.97 14.15 -0.82
N ASP A 191 21.79 14.06 -1.86
CA ASP A 191 21.43 14.24 -3.27
C ASP A 191 21.16 12.90 -3.99
N ARG A 192 21.31 11.77 -3.29
CA ARG A 192 21.04 10.44 -3.85
C ARG A 192 19.56 10.06 -3.85
N VAL A 193 18.75 10.75 -3.05
CA VAL A 193 17.30 10.55 -2.98
C VAL A 193 16.64 11.90 -3.20
N MET A 194 15.67 11.94 -4.11
CA MET A 194 14.81 13.11 -4.25
C MET A 194 13.43 12.74 -3.71
N THR A 195 12.91 13.53 -2.77
CA THR A 195 11.55 13.38 -2.25
C THR A 195 10.62 14.38 -2.94
N VAL A 196 9.47 13.91 -3.41
CA VAL A 196 8.45 14.75 -4.05
C VAL A 196 7.10 14.46 -3.41
N SER A 197 6.53 15.44 -2.70
CA SER A 197 5.27 15.28 -1.96
C SER A 197 4.21 16.28 -2.44
N PHE A 198 2.98 15.81 -2.62
CA PHE A 198 1.81 16.61 -3.01
C PHE A 198 0.71 16.49 -1.94
N HIS A 199 0.65 17.45 -1.02
CA HIS A 199 -0.09 17.29 0.23
C HIS A 199 -0.86 18.54 0.63
N LYS A 200 -1.90 18.36 1.46
CA LYS A 200 -2.61 19.46 2.09
C LYS A 200 -1.67 20.20 3.05
N TYR A 201 -1.63 21.53 2.95
CA TYR A 201 -0.80 22.37 3.81
C TYR A 201 -1.61 23.52 4.44
N GLY A 202 -1.16 23.99 5.61
CA GLY A 202 -1.84 24.98 6.45
C GLY A 202 -2.86 24.35 7.41
N ASP A 203 -2.67 24.56 8.72
CA ASP A 203 -3.47 23.98 9.82
C ASP A 203 -3.84 22.50 9.60
N PHE A 204 -2.86 21.70 9.19
CA PHE A 204 -3.03 20.27 8.86
C PHE A 204 -1.79 19.48 9.29
N PHE A 205 -1.98 18.23 9.72
CA PHE A 205 -0.88 17.34 10.08
C PHE A 205 -0.02 17.01 8.84
N PRO A 206 1.31 16.88 8.93
CA PRO A 206 2.17 17.03 10.12
C PRO A 206 2.64 18.47 10.40
N GLY A 207 2.22 19.45 9.60
CA GLY A 207 2.63 20.86 9.75
C GLY A 207 3.97 21.23 9.08
N THR A 208 4.58 20.29 8.36
CA THR A 208 5.80 20.49 7.54
C THR A 208 5.48 20.41 6.05
N GLY A 209 6.49 20.57 5.18
CA GLY A 209 6.32 20.47 3.73
C GLY A 209 5.86 21.78 3.10
N ASP A 210 6.34 22.91 3.62
CA ASP A 210 6.17 24.20 2.97
C ASP A 210 6.90 24.20 1.63
N ILE A 211 6.49 25.05 0.68
CA ILE A 211 7.21 25.21 -0.59
C ILE A 211 8.68 25.68 -0.41
N LYS A 212 9.00 26.23 0.76
CA LYS A 212 10.36 26.64 1.16
C LYS A 212 11.20 25.50 1.72
N ASP A 213 10.60 24.38 2.08
CA ASP A 213 11.30 23.19 2.58
C ASP A 213 11.91 22.47 1.38
N ILE A 214 13.17 22.79 1.11
CA ILE A 214 13.88 22.37 -0.11
C ILE A 214 15.10 21.50 0.17
N GLY A 215 15.23 20.95 1.38
CA GLY A 215 16.41 20.21 1.81
C GLY A 215 17.58 21.12 2.22
N THR A 216 18.65 20.51 2.73
CA THR A 216 19.83 21.23 3.21
C THR A 216 21.13 20.50 2.90
N LYS A 217 22.28 21.18 3.07
CA LYS A 217 23.60 20.66 2.69
C LYS A 217 23.58 20.12 1.25
N ASN A 218 23.96 18.87 1.03
CA ASN A 218 23.96 18.25 -0.29
C ASN A 218 22.55 17.95 -0.79
N GLY A 219 21.57 17.77 0.09
CA GLY A 219 20.17 17.55 -0.26
C GLY A 219 19.39 18.83 -0.60
N LYS A 220 20.04 19.99 -0.62
CA LYS A 220 19.37 21.23 -1.04
C LYS A 220 18.95 21.13 -2.51
N TYR A 221 17.68 21.46 -2.77
CA TYR A 221 16.92 21.27 -4.02
C TYR A 221 16.52 19.82 -4.34
N TYR A 222 16.75 18.86 -3.43
CA TYR A 222 16.33 17.46 -3.57
C TYR A 222 15.11 17.09 -2.72
N ALA A 223 14.55 18.04 -1.95
CA ALA A 223 13.20 17.94 -1.41
C ALA A 223 12.28 18.87 -2.20
N VAL A 224 11.20 18.32 -2.76
CA VAL A 224 10.22 19.04 -3.58
C VAL A 224 8.85 18.91 -2.94
N ASN A 225 8.36 20.02 -2.41
CA ASN A 225 7.07 20.08 -1.74
C ASN A 225 6.06 20.89 -2.55
N PHE A 226 4.92 20.29 -2.85
CA PHE A 226 3.78 20.96 -3.46
C PHE A 226 2.67 21.10 -2.41
N PRO A 227 2.64 22.22 -1.66
CA PRO A 227 1.54 22.48 -0.73
C PRO A 227 0.25 22.75 -1.51
N LEU A 228 -0.82 22.10 -1.09
CA LEU A 228 -2.15 22.17 -1.66
C LEU A 228 -3.18 22.63 -0.62
N LEU A 229 -4.30 23.13 -1.10
CA LEU A 229 -5.47 23.53 -0.33
C LEU A 229 -6.59 22.48 -0.46
N SER A 230 -7.63 22.60 0.35
CA SER A 230 -8.76 21.66 0.37
C SER A 230 -9.51 21.61 -0.97
N GLY A 231 -10.19 20.49 -1.21
CA GLY A 231 -11.07 20.29 -2.37
C GLY A 231 -10.34 20.09 -3.70
N MET A 232 -9.05 19.75 -3.67
CA MET A 232 -8.27 19.45 -4.86
C MET A 232 -8.94 18.33 -5.69
N ASN A 233 -9.20 18.59 -6.97
CA ASN A 233 -9.91 17.68 -7.88
C ASN A 233 -8.97 17.06 -8.93
N ASP A 234 -9.49 16.11 -9.71
CA ASP A 234 -8.72 15.36 -10.71
C ASP A 234 -8.03 16.24 -11.74
N GLU A 235 -8.73 17.21 -12.34
CA GLU A 235 -8.20 18.06 -13.39
C GLU A 235 -7.07 18.95 -12.87
N SER A 236 -7.28 19.61 -11.74
CA SER A 236 -6.27 20.48 -11.12
C SER A 236 -5.07 19.68 -10.65
N TYR A 237 -5.28 18.51 -10.02
CA TYR A 237 -4.18 17.64 -9.56
C TYR A 237 -3.30 17.19 -10.73
N GLN A 238 -3.90 16.71 -11.82
CA GLN A 238 -3.15 16.33 -13.02
C GLN A 238 -2.41 17.50 -13.68
N SER A 239 -2.98 18.71 -13.64
CA SER A 239 -2.38 19.91 -14.23
C SER A 239 -1.06 20.34 -13.57
N VAL A 240 -0.80 19.88 -12.34
CA VAL A 240 0.44 20.14 -11.60
C VAL A 240 1.31 18.89 -11.44
N PHE A 241 0.71 17.73 -11.16
CA PHE A 241 1.44 16.48 -10.96
C PHE A 241 2.26 16.10 -12.19
N LYS A 242 1.62 15.99 -13.37
CA LYS A 242 2.29 15.55 -14.60
C LYS A 242 3.46 16.48 -14.98
N PRO A 243 3.31 17.81 -15.02
CA PRO A 243 4.43 18.70 -15.33
C PRO A 243 5.56 18.69 -14.30
N VAL A 244 5.24 18.61 -12.99
CA VAL A 244 6.25 18.57 -11.93
C VAL A 244 7.05 17.28 -11.99
N ILE A 245 6.37 16.13 -12.04
CA ILE A 245 7.05 14.83 -12.13
C ILE A 245 7.86 14.71 -13.43
N GLN A 246 7.34 15.20 -14.56
CA GLN A 246 8.11 15.25 -15.81
C GLN A 246 9.42 16.04 -15.64
N LYS A 247 9.35 17.22 -15.02
CA LYS A 247 10.53 18.07 -14.80
C LYS A 247 11.52 17.42 -13.82
N VAL A 248 11.01 16.75 -12.79
CA VAL A 248 11.82 15.97 -11.84
C VAL A 248 12.55 14.85 -12.57
N MET A 249 11.86 14.04 -13.38
CA MET A 249 12.46 12.95 -14.16
C MET A 249 13.58 13.46 -15.08
N GLU A 250 13.36 14.58 -15.77
CA GLU A 250 14.37 15.21 -16.64
C GLU A 250 15.61 15.69 -15.88
N THR A 251 15.42 16.21 -14.67
CA THR A 251 16.48 16.93 -13.94
C THR A 251 17.26 15.98 -13.04
N PHE A 252 16.54 15.16 -12.27
CA PHE A 252 17.12 14.22 -11.32
C PHE A 252 17.58 12.91 -11.99
N ALA A 253 16.94 12.52 -13.10
CA ALA A 253 17.23 11.30 -13.85
C ALA A 253 17.41 10.07 -12.94
N PRO A 254 16.37 9.67 -12.17
CA PRO A 254 16.45 8.53 -11.26
C PRO A 254 16.65 7.22 -12.01
N SER A 255 17.12 6.21 -11.29
CA SER A 255 17.27 4.83 -11.81
C SER A 255 16.29 3.83 -11.18
N ALA A 256 15.55 4.25 -10.14
CA ALA A 256 14.45 3.52 -9.53
C ALA A 256 13.47 4.54 -8.92
N VAL A 257 12.21 4.14 -8.79
CA VAL A 257 11.12 4.94 -8.22
C VAL A 257 10.46 4.20 -7.07
N VAL A 258 10.16 4.92 -5.99
CA VAL A 258 9.24 4.49 -4.94
C VAL A 258 8.03 5.42 -5.00
N LEU A 259 6.85 4.86 -5.22
CA LEU A 259 5.59 5.59 -5.23
C LEU A 259 4.74 5.15 -4.03
N GLN A 260 4.54 6.05 -3.08
CA GLN A 260 3.58 5.88 -2.00
C GLN A 260 2.21 6.31 -2.52
N CYS A 261 1.22 5.42 -2.45
CA CYS A 261 -0.14 5.62 -2.96
C CYS A 261 -1.15 5.78 -1.82
N GLY A 262 -0.89 6.74 -0.91
CA GLY A 262 -1.80 7.12 0.15
C GLY A 262 -3.20 7.42 -0.40
N ALA A 263 -4.20 6.71 0.11
CA ALA A 263 -5.56 6.74 -0.41
C ALA A 263 -6.48 7.69 0.37
N ASP A 264 -5.95 8.45 1.33
CA ASP A 264 -6.67 9.52 2.03
C ASP A 264 -6.72 10.84 1.23
N SER A 265 -6.01 10.94 0.12
CA SER A 265 -6.20 12.01 -0.87
C SER A 265 -7.48 11.83 -1.70
N LEU A 266 -8.18 10.70 -1.56
CA LEU A 266 -9.43 10.42 -2.27
C LEU A 266 -10.61 11.23 -1.74
N THR A 267 -11.56 11.49 -2.63
CA THR A 267 -12.88 12.02 -2.29
C THR A 267 -13.64 11.11 -1.33
N GLY A 268 -14.30 11.73 -0.35
CA GLY A 268 -15.05 11.03 0.68
C GLY A 268 -14.20 10.23 1.68
N ASP A 269 -12.91 10.55 1.81
CA ASP A 269 -12.10 10.06 2.92
C ASP A 269 -12.58 10.63 4.28
N ARG A 270 -12.30 9.94 5.39
CA ARG A 270 -12.73 10.36 6.74
C ARG A 270 -11.86 11.45 7.35
N LEU A 271 -10.58 11.52 6.98
CA LEU A 271 -9.60 12.47 7.52
C LEU A 271 -9.11 13.43 6.44
N GLY A 272 -8.93 12.94 5.22
CA GLY A 272 -8.54 13.74 4.06
C GLY A 272 -9.62 14.72 3.64
N CYS A 273 -9.18 15.81 2.99
CA CYS A 273 -10.04 16.91 2.57
C CYS A 273 -9.89 17.25 1.08
N PHE A 274 -9.48 16.27 0.27
CA PHE A 274 -9.40 16.39 -1.18
C PHE A 274 -10.64 15.79 -1.86
N ASN A 275 -10.75 16.04 -3.16
CA ASN A 275 -11.84 15.58 -4.02
C ASN A 275 -11.32 14.77 -5.22
N VAL A 276 -10.19 14.05 -5.04
CA VAL A 276 -9.59 13.23 -6.09
C VAL A 276 -10.34 11.91 -6.20
N THR A 277 -10.72 11.50 -7.40
CA THR A 277 -11.38 10.21 -7.62
C THR A 277 -10.35 9.10 -7.76
N THR A 278 -10.81 7.84 -7.71
CA THR A 278 -9.98 6.67 -8.08
C THR A 278 -9.31 6.80 -9.45
N ARG A 279 -9.94 7.53 -10.40
CA ARG A 279 -9.36 7.74 -11.74
C ARG A 279 -8.26 8.77 -11.71
N GLY A 280 -8.47 9.90 -11.04
CA GLY A 280 -7.44 10.94 -10.89
C GLY A 280 -6.21 10.43 -10.13
N HIS A 281 -6.44 9.69 -9.05
CA HIS A 281 -5.38 9.05 -8.26
C HIS A 281 -4.61 8.02 -9.09
N GLY A 282 -5.31 7.10 -9.77
CA GLY A 282 -4.68 6.12 -10.67
C GLY A 282 -3.96 6.72 -11.89
N GLU A 283 -4.35 7.90 -12.37
CA GLU A 283 -3.61 8.62 -13.44
C GLU A 283 -2.20 9.04 -12.98
N CYS A 284 -1.97 9.23 -11.68
CA CYS A 284 -0.64 9.47 -11.12
C CYS A 284 0.23 8.22 -11.26
N VAL A 285 -0.28 7.05 -10.83
CA VAL A 285 0.39 5.76 -10.99
C VAL A 285 0.73 5.47 -12.44
N LYS A 286 -0.25 5.63 -13.34
CA LYS A 286 -0.09 5.42 -14.77
C LYS A 286 0.99 6.33 -15.37
N PHE A 287 1.04 7.59 -14.95
CA PHE A 287 2.03 8.54 -15.43
C PHE A 287 3.44 8.15 -14.95
N VAL A 288 3.61 7.80 -13.68
CA VAL A 288 4.90 7.35 -13.13
C VAL A 288 5.37 6.05 -13.79
N LYS A 289 4.46 5.08 -13.97
CA LYS A 289 4.72 3.83 -14.67
C LYS A 289 5.24 4.05 -16.10
N SER A 290 4.77 5.09 -16.78
CA SER A 290 5.13 5.38 -18.18
C SER A 290 6.61 5.67 -18.41
N PHE A 291 7.36 6.04 -17.35
CA PHE A 291 8.81 6.26 -17.43
C PHE A 291 9.62 4.94 -17.49
N GLY A 292 9.00 3.79 -17.20
CA GLY A 292 9.57 2.46 -17.45
C GLY A 292 10.74 2.07 -16.54
N LEU A 293 10.93 2.76 -15.42
CA LEU A 293 11.95 2.46 -14.41
C LEU A 293 11.49 1.34 -13.45
N PRO A 294 12.42 0.64 -12.76
CA PRO A 294 12.11 -0.19 -11.61
C PRO A 294 11.26 0.60 -10.60
N MET A 295 10.10 0.06 -10.22
CA MET A 295 9.11 0.79 -9.44
C MET A 295 8.62 -0.04 -8.26
N LEU A 296 8.86 0.47 -7.06
CA LEU A 296 8.19 0.02 -5.84
C LEU A 296 6.92 0.84 -5.66
N VAL A 297 5.79 0.17 -5.42
CA VAL A 297 4.49 0.79 -5.16
C VAL A 297 4.03 0.37 -3.78
N LEU A 298 3.75 1.35 -2.93
CA LEU A 298 3.37 1.16 -1.54
C LEU A 298 1.96 1.70 -1.29
N GLY A 299 1.36 1.27 -0.19
CA GLY A 299 0.12 1.85 0.33
C GLY A 299 0.34 3.24 0.92
N GLY A 300 -0.15 3.44 2.15
CA GLY A 300 -0.17 4.74 2.81
C GLY A 300 -1.41 4.96 3.66
N GLY A 301 -1.81 6.22 3.84
CA GLY A 301 -3.07 6.60 4.49
C GLY A 301 -4.32 6.11 3.75
N GLY A 302 -5.50 6.40 4.31
CA GLY A 302 -6.80 6.03 3.75
C GLY A 302 -7.73 5.42 4.80
N TYR A 303 -8.81 6.14 5.09
CA TYR A 303 -9.62 5.93 6.30
C TYR A 303 -11.09 5.63 5.98
N THR A 304 -11.52 5.88 4.74
CA THR A 304 -12.73 5.23 4.17
C THR A 304 -12.33 3.90 3.52
N ILE A 305 -12.23 2.82 4.31
CA ILE A 305 -11.62 1.54 3.89
C ILE A 305 -12.16 0.93 2.58
N ARG A 306 -13.45 1.12 2.26
CA ARG A 306 -14.06 0.68 0.99
C ARG A 306 -13.53 1.45 -0.22
N ASN A 307 -13.11 2.71 -0.03
CA ASN A 307 -12.53 3.55 -1.07
C ASN A 307 -11.06 3.23 -1.25
N VAL A 308 -10.35 2.92 -0.16
CA VAL A 308 -8.97 2.42 -0.20
C VAL A 308 -8.88 1.16 -1.06
N SER A 309 -9.72 0.16 -0.78
CA SER A 309 -9.69 -1.10 -1.55
C SER A 309 -10.03 -0.91 -3.03
N ARG A 310 -10.96 0.00 -3.34
CA ARG A 310 -11.27 0.39 -4.73
C ARG A 310 -10.05 0.98 -5.44
N ALA A 311 -9.37 1.93 -4.80
CA ALA A 311 -8.22 2.62 -5.39
C ALA A 311 -7.06 1.65 -5.64
N TRP A 312 -6.62 0.94 -4.61
CA TRP A 312 -5.48 0.03 -4.73
C TRP A 312 -5.74 -1.16 -5.66
N ALA A 313 -6.99 -1.68 -5.74
CA ALA A 313 -7.35 -2.68 -6.73
C ALA A 313 -7.30 -2.14 -8.17
N TYR A 314 -7.78 -0.91 -8.38
CA TYR A 314 -7.72 -0.24 -9.69
C TYR A 314 -6.28 0.11 -10.09
N GLU A 315 -5.47 0.61 -9.17
CA GLU A 315 -4.06 0.88 -9.39
C GLU A 315 -3.27 -0.40 -9.69
N THR A 316 -3.60 -1.51 -9.03
CA THR A 316 -3.05 -2.83 -9.38
C THR A 316 -3.38 -3.18 -10.83
N SER A 317 -4.60 -2.93 -11.31
CA SER A 317 -4.98 -3.17 -12.71
C SER A 317 -4.18 -2.28 -13.67
N ILE A 318 -3.95 -1.01 -13.31
CA ILE A 318 -3.10 -0.07 -14.08
C ILE A 318 -1.67 -0.61 -14.18
N LEU A 319 -1.10 -1.10 -13.07
CA LEU A 319 0.26 -1.64 -13.04
C LEU A 319 0.41 -2.89 -13.91
N LEU A 320 -0.67 -3.66 -14.07
CA LEU A 320 -0.73 -4.86 -14.92
C LEU A 320 -1.09 -4.60 -16.39
N ASP A 321 -1.45 -3.36 -16.75
CA ASP A 321 -2.06 -3.01 -18.04
C ASP A 321 -3.35 -3.80 -18.32
N GLU A 322 -4.16 -4.05 -17.28
CA GLU A 322 -5.42 -4.78 -17.38
C GLU A 322 -6.61 -3.84 -17.17
N GLU A 323 -7.58 -3.93 -18.09
CA GLU A 323 -8.86 -3.24 -17.95
C GLU A 323 -9.78 -4.03 -17.02
N VAL A 324 -10.35 -3.36 -16.02
CA VAL A 324 -11.31 -3.95 -15.08
C VAL A 324 -12.68 -3.29 -15.21
N SER A 325 -13.72 -4.08 -14.95
CA SER A 325 -15.11 -3.61 -14.95
C SER A 325 -15.32 -2.57 -13.85
N ASN A 326 -16.17 -1.57 -14.12
CA ASN A 326 -16.63 -0.68 -13.05
C ASN A 326 -17.61 -1.37 -12.08
N ASN A 327 -18.19 -2.52 -12.46
CA ASN A 327 -18.99 -3.31 -11.52
C ASN A 327 -18.05 -4.16 -10.68
N ILE A 328 -18.12 -4.00 -9.35
CA ILE A 328 -17.36 -4.82 -8.42
C ILE A 328 -17.82 -6.27 -8.52
N PRO A 329 -16.90 -7.25 -8.70
CA PRO A 329 -17.23 -8.66 -8.68
C PRO A 329 -17.67 -9.08 -7.27
N TYR A 330 -18.52 -10.10 -7.19
CA TYR A 330 -18.89 -10.68 -5.90
C TYR A 330 -17.64 -11.11 -5.14
N ASN A 331 -17.63 -10.87 -3.83
CA ASN A 331 -16.55 -11.22 -2.92
C ASN A 331 -17.09 -11.25 -1.48
N ASP A 332 -16.33 -11.79 -0.54
CA ASP A 332 -16.73 -11.95 0.86
C ASP A 332 -17.09 -10.63 1.56
N TYR A 333 -16.57 -9.50 1.06
CA TYR A 333 -16.82 -8.15 1.57
C TYR A 333 -17.74 -7.33 0.65
N PHE A 334 -18.49 -7.96 -0.25
CA PHE A 334 -19.27 -7.28 -1.29
C PHE A 334 -20.21 -6.19 -0.74
N GLU A 335 -20.83 -6.44 0.41
CA GLU A 335 -21.76 -5.52 1.06
C GLU A 335 -21.12 -4.19 1.51
N PHE A 336 -19.78 -4.14 1.70
CA PHE A 336 -19.07 -2.89 1.99
C PHE A 336 -19.19 -1.86 0.86
N TYR A 337 -19.53 -2.31 -0.35
CA TYR A 337 -19.61 -1.48 -1.55
C TYR A 337 -21.04 -1.04 -1.91
N ALA A 338 -22.03 -1.36 -1.06
CA ALA A 338 -23.38 -0.84 -1.18
C ALA A 338 -23.40 0.72 -1.15
N PRO A 339 -24.41 1.36 -1.76
CA PRO A 339 -25.51 0.76 -2.51
C PRO A 339 -25.22 0.56 -4.01
N ASN A 340 -24.12 1.11 -4.52
CA ASN A 340 -23.88 1.19 -5.97
C ASN A 340 -23.04 0.04 -6.54
N PHE A 341 -22.24 -0.63 -5.70
CA PHE A 341 -21.35 -1.73 -6.06
C PHE A 341 -20.40 -1.37 -7.22
N LYS A 342 -19.95 -0.10 -7.26
CA LYS A 342 -19.04 0.41 -8.29
C LYS A 342 -17.61 0.54 -7.78
N LEU A 343 -16.65 0.33 -8.69
CA LEU A 343 -15.23 0.50 -8.43
C LEU A 343 -14.86 1.98 -8.35
N HIS A 344 -15.33 2.78 -9.30
CA HIS A 344 -14.96 4.17 -9.39
C HIS A 344 -15.80 5.07 -8.47
N LEU A 345 -15.10 6.01 -7.84
CA LEU A 345 -15.70 7.07 -7.04
C LEU A 345 -16.10 8.23 -7.95
N GLU A 346 -17.24 8.83 -7.64
CA GLU A 346 -17.68 10.10 -8.23
C GLU A 346 -17.20 11.25 -7.34
N PRO A 347 -16.82 12.40 -7.91
CA PRO A 347 -16.41 13.57 -7.13
C PRO A 347 -17.60 14.11 -6.33
N ASP A 348 -17.32 14.69 -5.17
CA ASP A 348 -18.31 15.40 -4.37
C ASP A 348 -18.58 16.77 -5.01
N PRO A 349 -19.79 17.04 -5.53
CA PRO A 349 -20.09 18.30 -6.20
C PRO A 349 -20.15 19.50 -5.24
N ASP A 350 -20.33 19.25 -3.94
CA ASP A 350 -20.48 20.30 -2.92
C ASP A 350 -19.12 20.71 -2.32
N LEU A 351 -18.06 19.93 -2.57
CA LEU A 351 -16.71 20.23 -2.10
C LEU A 351 -15.99 21.20 -3.05
N GLU A 352 -15.95 22.47 -2.67
CA GLU A 352 -15.29 23.54 -3.42
C GLU A 352 -13.77 23.34 -3.50
N ASN A 353 -13.20 23.49 -4.71
CA ASN A 353 -11.76 23.46 -4.90
C ASN A 353 -11.13 24.82 -4.57
N ALA A 354 -10.47 24.91 -3.41
CA ALA A 354 -9.79 26.13 -2.96
C ALA A 354 -8.48 26.42 -3.70
N ASN A 355 -8.02 25.50 -4.57
CA ASN A 355 -6.78 25.63 -5.33
C ASN A 355 -7.03 26.41 -6.62
N SER A 356 -6.97 27.75 -6.56
CA SER A 356 -7.06 28.57 -7.77
C SER A 356 -5.94 28.24 -8.75
N ARG A 357 -6.21 28.44 -10.04
CA ARG A 357 -5.19 28.21 -11.08
C ARG A 357 -3.96 29.09 -10.86
N GLU A 358 -4.17 30.33 -10.45
CA GLU A 358 -3.10 31.29 -10.15
C GLU A 358 -2.20 30.75 -9.02
N TYR A 359 -2.78 30.25 -7.92
CA TYR A 359 -2.03 29.65 -6.82
C TYR A 359 -1.21 28.43 -7.27
N LEU A 360 -1.84 27.52 -8.01
CA LEU A 360 -1.18 26.32 -8.53
C LEU A 360 -0.03 26.66 -9.50
N ASP A 361 -0.23 27.65 -10.37
CA ASP A 361 0.80 28.11 -11.31
C ASP A 361 1.95 28.81 -10.57
N GLU A 362 1.68 29.60 -9.53
CA GLU A 362 2.71 30.20 -8.66
C GLU A 362 3.57 29.14 -7.96
N CYS A 363 2.94 28.15 -7.31
CA CYS A 363 3.64 27.05 -6.66
C CYS A 363 4.49 26.25 -7.65
N LYS A 364 3.90 25.87 -8.79
CA LYS A 364 4.59 25.13 -9.86
C LYS A 364 5.80 25.90 -10.41
N ASN A 365 5.65 27.21 -10.63
CA ASN A 365 6.75 28.05 -11.12
C ASN A 365 7.90 28.10 -10.11
N LYS A 366 7.60 28.22 -8.80
CA LYS A 366 8.61 28.19 -7.75
C LYS A 366 9.36 26.87 -7.71
N ILE A 367 8.66 25.75 -7.83
CA ILE A 367 9.27 24.42 -7.92
C ILE A 367 10.16 24.32 -9.16
N PHE A 368 9.72 24.83 -10.31
CA PHE A 368 10.54 24.85 -11.52
C PHE A 368 11.80 25.71 -11.39
N GLU A 369 11.75 26.82 -10.66
CA GLU A 369 12.95 27.61 -10.33
C GLU A 369 13.93 26.80 -9.47
N ASN A 370 13.42 26.11 -8.45
CA ASN A 370 14.24 25.26 -7.58
C ASN A 370 14.90 24.12 -8.38
N LEU A 371 14.15 23.44 -9.24
CA LEU A 371 14.67 22.37 -10.09
C LEU A 371 15.71 22.89 -11.11
N ARG A 372 15.57 24.12 -11.62
CA ARG A 372 16.60 24.74 -12.49
C ARG A 372 17.90 25.05 -11.75
N ALA A 373 17.88 25.16 -10.42
CA ALA A 373 19.08 25.39 -9.64
C ALA A 373 19.98 24.14 -9.54
N LEU A 374 19.44 22.95 -9.86
CA LEU A 374 20.22 21.72 -9.97
C LEU A 374 21.11 21.78 -11.22
N THR A 375 22.42 21.63 -11.04
CA THR A 375 23.41 21.61 -12.14
C THR A 375 23.47 20.22 -12.78
N GLY A 376 22.34 19.74 -13.32
CA GLY A 376 22.21 18.39 -13.87
C GLY A 376 22.23 17.29 -12.80
N ALA A 377 22.26 16.02 -13.24
CA ALA A 377 22.26 14.88 -12.32
C ALA A 377 23.59 14.82 -11.54
N PRO A 378 23.57 14.71 -10.19
CA PRO A 378 24.78 14.71 -9.37
C PRO A 378 25.67 13.51 -9.68
N SER A 379 26.99 13.73 -9.66
CA SER A 379 27.98 12.66 -9.76
C SER A 379 28.01 11.86 -8.46
N VAL A 380 27.70 10.57 -8.54
CA VAL A 380 27.74 9.68 -7.37
C VAL A 380 29.18 9.18 -7.19
N GLN A 381 29.79 9.45 -6.02
CA GLN A 381 31.09 8.87 -5.67
C GLN A 381 30.93 7.36 -5.44
N MET A 382 31.88 6.56 -5.94
CA MET A 382 31.87 5.12 -5.70
C MET A 382 32.17 4.82 -4.23
N SER A 383 31.23 4.20 -3.52
CA SER A 383 31.41 3.66 -2.18
C SER A 383 31.28 2.13 -2.22
N GLN A 384 31.95 1.42 -1.31
CA GLN A 384 31.64 0.00 -1.09
C GLN A 384 30.17 -0.11 -0.66
N ALA A 385 29.39 -0.89 -1.40
CA ALA A 385 28.02 -1.19 -1.01
C ALA A 385 28.05 -2.01 0.29
N PRO A 386 27.21 -1.70 1.29
CA PRO A 386 26.97 -2.61 2.42
C PRO A 386 26.53 -3.99 1.91
N PRO A 387 26.69 -5.06 2.72
CA PRO A 387 26.25 -6.40 2.33
C PRO A 387 24.82 -6.38 1.77
N THR A 388 24.63 -6.98 0.60
CA THR A 388 23.34 -7.13 -0.07
C THR A 388 22.37 -7.91 0.83
N TYR A 389 21.10 -7.50 0.83
CA TYR A 389 20.03 -8.32 1.37
C TYR A 389 19.92 -9.62 0.56
N MET A 390 20.36 -10.73 1.15
CA MET A 390 20.14 -12.06 0.60
C MET A 390 18.86 -12.57 1.24
N LEU A 391 17.82 -12.82 0.42
CA LEU A 391 16.72 -13.69 0.84
C LEU A 391 17.37 -14.92 1.45
N ARG A 392 17.00 -15.23 2.69
CA ARG A 392 17.37 -16.49 3.31
C ARG A 392 16.64 -17.55 2.49
N GLU A 393 17.28 -18.05 1.44
CA GLU A 393 16.90 -19.35 0.88
C GLU A 393 16.89 -20.25 2.11
N GLU A 394 15.71 -20.72 2.52
CA GLU A 394 15.66 -21.89 3.37
C GLU A 394 16.54 -22.90 2.65
N ASP A 395 17.64 -23.35 3.29
CA ASP A 395 18.57 -24.32 2.72
C ASP A 395 17.75 -25.55 2.28
N GLU A 396 17.28 -25.59 1.03
CA GLU A 396 16.65 -26.77 0.43
C GLU A 396 17.65 -27.93 0.41
N ASP A 397 18.95 -27.62 0.48
CA ASP A 397 20.06 -28.56 0.62
C ASP A 397 20.29 -29.05 2.07
N ALA A 398 19.66 -28.44 3.08
CA ALA A 398 19.66 -28.92 4.47
C ALA A 398 18.44 -29.81 4.79
N ALA A 399 17.47 -29.91 3.88
CA ALA A 399 16.36 -30.83 3.98
C ALA A 399 16.78 -32.26 3.58
N ASP A 400 16.28 -33.26 4.31
CA ASP A 400 16.53 -34.68 4.06
C ASP A 400 16.20 -35.04 2.59
N PRO A 401 17.13 -35.61 1.80
CA PRO A 401 16.88 -35.97 0.41
C PRO A 401 15.68 -36.93 0.21
N ASP A 402 15.22 -37.60 1.27
CA ASP A 402 14.05 -38.49 1.26
C ASP A 402 12.71 -37.80 1.57
N SER A 403 12.68 -36.49 1.85
CA SER A 403 11.45 -35.73 2.15
C SER A 403 10.99 -34.79 1.03
N ARG A 404 11.45 -34.99 -0.21
CA ARG A 404 11.00 -34.19 -1.37
C ARG A 404 9.53 -34.50 -1.68
N THR A 405 8.61 -33.75 -1.07
CA THR A 405 7.24 -33.64 -1.56
C THR A 405 7.24 -32.66 -2.73
N ASP A 406 6.82 -33.13 -3.91
CA ASP A 406 6.50 -32.29 -5.06
C ASP A 406 5.43 -31.28 -4.65
N ASN A 407 5.85 -30.08 -4.25
CA ASN A 407 4.97 -28.98 -3.92
C ASN A 407 5.37 -27.78 -4.79
N ASP A 408 5.02 -27.86 -6.07
CA ASP A 408 4.92 -26.66 -6.91
C ASP A 408 3.97 -25.69 -6.19
N GLY A 409 4.53 -24.64 -5.60
CA GLY A 409 3.88 -23.67 -4.72
C GLY A 409 2.84 -22.77 -5.38
N LYS A 410 1.98 -23.31 -6.26
CA LYS A 410 0.69 -22.72 -6.58
C LYS A 410 -0.31 -23.14 -5.53
N ARG A 411 -0.40 -22.37 -4.45
CA ARG A 411 -1.53 -22.50 -3.52
C ARG A 411 -2.76 -21.87 -4.17
N CYS A 412 -3.74 -22.71 -4.49
CA CYS A 412 -5.10 -22.29 -4.82
C CYS A 412 -5.74 -21.60 -3.61
N HIS A 413 -6.37 -20.45 -3.84
CA HIS A 413 -7.03 -19.65 -2.82
C HIS A 413 -8.42 -20.24 -2.49
N GLU A 414 -8.86 -20.21 -1.22
CA GLU A 414 -10.16 -20.78 -0.80
C GLU A 414 -11.37 -20.20 -1.58
N ALA A 415 -11.25 -18.99 -2.12
CA ALA A 415 -12.27 -18.36 -2.98
C ALA A 415 -12.42 -19.01 -4.38
N GLU A 416 -11.54 -19.93 -4.80
CA GLU A 416 -11.64 -20.62 -6.09
C GLU A 416 -12.73 -21.72 -6.13
N PHE A 417 -13.37 -22.07 -4.99
CA PHE A 417 -14.26 -23.24 -4.90
C PHE A 417 -15.68 -23.08 -5.45
N TYR A 418 -16.04 -21.93 -6.04
CA TYR A 418 -17.40 -21.72 -6.55
C TYR A 418 -17.43 -21.43 -8.04
N ARG A 419 -16.91 -22.35 -8.86
CA ARG A 419 -17.28 -22.52 -10.28
C ARG A 419 -16.55 -23.72 -10.87
N ASP A 420 -17.12 -24.91 -10.72
CA ASP A 420 -17.07 -25.91 -11.79
C ASP A 420 -18.12 -26.99 -11.55
N ASP A 421 -19.28 -26.79 -12.16
CA ASP A 421 -20.24 -27.85 -12.44
C ASP A 421 -20.89 -27.52 -13.79
N LYS A 422 -20.18 -27.91 -14.87
CA LYS A 422 -20.71 -28.37 -16.17
C LYS A 422 -19.65 -28.24 -17.26
N ASP A 423 -19.20 -29.39 -17.75
CA ASP A 423 -19.17 -29.78 -19.17
C ASP A 423 -17.94 -30.64 -19.50
N GLN A 424 -18.09 -31.96 -19.41
CA GLN A 424 -17.41 -32.86 -20.34
C GLN A 424 -18.42 -33.84 -20.92
N ARG A 425 -18.82 -33.55 -22.17
CA ARG A 425 -19.33 -34.55 -23.11
C ARG A 425 -18.15 -35.32 -23.67
N GLY A 426 -18.20 -36.65 -23.59
CA GLY A 426 -17.29 -37.56 -24.27
C GLY A 426 -17.91 -38.95 -24.32
N ASN A 427 -18.46 -39.27 -25.49
CA ASN A 427 -19.12 -40.52 -25.88
C ASN A 427 -18.10 -41.67 -25.95
N ASP A 428 -18.41 -42.86 -25.43
CA ASP A 428 -18.58 -44.08 -26.26
C ASP A 428 -18.66 -45.37 -25.41
N ASP A 429 -19.53 -46.24 -25.92
CA ASP A 429 -19.65 -47.69 -25.80
C ASP A 429 -20.46 -48.37 -24.67
N ALA A 430 -21.35 -49.20 -25.19
CA ALA A 430 -22.46 -49.90 -24.59
C ALA A 430 -22.06 -51.27 -24.06
N ASP A 431 -22.71 -51.75 -22.99
CA ASP A 431 -23.32 -53.08 -23.02
C ASP A 431 -24.41 -53.30 -21.95
N THR A 432 -25.47 -53.95 -22.42
CA THR A 432 -26.56 -54.73 -21.80
C THR A 432 -26.76 -54.83 -20.27
N GLY A 433 -28.04 -54.82 -19.85
CA GLY A 433 -28.42 -55.37 -18.53
C GLY A 433 -29.79 -54.99 -17.99
N ASN A 434 -30.83 -55.67 -18.46
CA ASN A 434 -32.24 -55.61 -18.03
C ASN A 434 -32.46 -56.00 -16.54
N SER A 435 -33.26 -55.25 -15.76
CA SER A 435 -34.40 -55.79 -14.98
C SER A 435 -35.02 -54.79 -13.98
N THR A 436 -36.34 -54.64 -14.12
CA THR A 436 -37.34 -54.18 -13.14
C THR A 436 -37.23 -54.80 -11.73
N ILE A 437 -37.66 -54.07 -10.68
CA ILE A 437 -38.73 -54.46 -9.72
C ILE A 437 -38.94 -53.36 -8.65
N ALA A 438 -40.16 -53.34 -8.14
CA ALA A 438 -40.89 -52.26 -7.49
C ALA A 438 -40.71 -52.08 -5.97
N ALA A 439 -41.21 -50.92 -5.52
CA ALA A 439 -42.02 -50.67 -4.32
C ALA A 439 -41.49 -51.03 -2.91
N ASN A 440 -41.37 -49.99 -2.07
CA ASN A 440 -42.25 -49.78 -0.91
C ASN A 440 -41.91 -48.45 -0.21
N GLY A 441 -42.89 -47.55 -0.10
CA GLY A 441 -43.00 -46.63 1.05
C GLY A 441 -44.00 -47.21 2.05
N PRO A 442 -44.53 -46.43 3.02
CA PRO A 442 -44.05 -45.17 3.58
C PRO A 442 -44.06 -45.19 5.13
N HIS A 443 -43.58 -44.12 5.78
CA HIS A 443 -44.14 -43.71 7.07
C HIS A 443 -44.17 -42.19 7.18
N GLN A 444 -45.39 -41.68 7.36
CA GLN A 444 -45.77 -40.33 7.76
C GLN A 444 -45.82 -40.23 9.28
N ASP A 445 -45.53 -39.04 9.80
CA ASP A 445 -46.22 -38.34 10.90
C ASP A 445 -45.66 -36.89 10.85
N GLU A 446 -46.34 -35.90 10.28
CA GLU A 446 -47.42 -35.06 10.83
C GLU A 446 -47.15 -34.42 12.21
N GLY A 447 -47.22 -33.08 12.26
CA GLY A 447 -47.36 -32.32 13.52
C GLY A 447 -46.78 -30.90 13.48
N ALA A 448 -47.61 -29.94 13.05
CA ALA A 448 -47.36 -28.50 13.06
C ALA A 448 -47.24 -27.90 14.47
N ASP A 449 -46.58 -26.73 14.62
CA ASP A 449 -47.27 -25.47 14.93
C ASP A 449 -46.32 -24.24 14.85
N ASN A 450 -46.91 -23.11 14.45
CA ASN A 450 -46.35 -21.77 14.45
C ASN A 450 -46.21 -21.21 15.87
N THR A 451 -45.24 -20.33 16.12
CA THR A 451 -45.45 -19.01 16.78
C THR A 451 -44.13 -18.25 16.96
N ALA A 452 -44.11 -17.01 16.47
CA ALA A 452 -43.12 -15.99 16.81
C ALA A 452 -43.43 -15.38 18.19
N PRO A 453 -42.45 -14.70 18.81
CA PRO A 453 -42.80 -13.46 19.51
C PRO A 453 -41.85 -12.29 19.24
N ASP A 454 -42.49 -11.19 18.85
CA ASP A 454 -42.37 -9.80 19.27
C ASP A 454 -41.05 -9.16 19.74
N VAL A 455 -40.81 -8.04 19.07
CA VAL A 455 -39.96 -6.89 19.35
C VAL A 455 -40.49 -6.09 20.55
N ILE A 456 -39.60 -5.63 21.43
CA ILE A 456 -39.86 -4.55 22.39
C ILE A 456 -38.71 -3.52 22.30
N PRO A 457 -39.02 -2.21 22.21
CA PRO A 457 -38.03 -1.13 22.13
C PRO A 457 -37.58 -0.68 23.53
N MET A 458 -36.39 -0.09 23.64
CA MET A 458 -36.02 0.71 24.82
C MET A 458 -35.52 2.09 24.43
N ASP A 459 -36.18 3.05 25.05
CA ASP A 459 -36.06 4.49 24.94
C ASP A 459 -34.78 5.06 25.56
N VAL A 460 -34.58 6.29 25.12
CA VAL A 460 -33.65 7.34 25.47
C VAL A 460 -33.84 7.82 26.91
N ASP A 461 -32.73 8.09 27.59
CA ASP A 461 -32.53 9.24 28.48
C ASP A 461 -31.05 9.65 28.47
#